data_AF-A0A0R1QJ69-F1
#
_entry.id   AF-A0A0R1QJ69-F1
#
_cell.length_a   1.000
_cell.length_b   1.000
_cell.length_c   1.000
_cell.angle_alpha   90.00
_cell.angle_beta   90.00
_cell.angle_gamma   90.00
#
_symmetry.space_group_name_H-M   'P 1'
#
loop_
_entity.id
_entity.type
_entity.pdbx_description
1 polymer ?
#
loop_
_entity_poly.entity_id
_entity_poly.type
_entity_poly.pdbx_seq_one_letter_code
_entity_poly.pdbx_strand_id
1 'polypeptide(L)'
;MYLAKTIQFDKRGYNRQSMSFPYFDFKNICEEEWEDQSGTPSAELNMMLSESTMIFCVFQYDSNGNNFFKGFKFYNIPQTDIDGPIFDCWRNTVKVLKEGVKLRYIETQNSHQVKNNLPKQSESPVIHVRPHAGKAAYKYSKNSNELPISAQWTNKPEGYSNNYMTKQCFFLNNTYVKSKVTDLLD
;
A
#
# COMPACT_ATOMS: atom_id res chain seq x y z
N MET A 1 -15.01 11.52 -7.18
CA MET A 1 -15.26 11.00 -5.81
C MET A 1 -14.39 11.74 -4.80
N TYR A 2 -14.82 11.93 -3.53
CA TYR A 2 -13.95 12.51 -2.49
C TYR A 2 -13.46 11.44 -1.51
N LEU A 3 -12.15 11.44 -1.21
CA LEU A 3 -11.54 10.51 -0.26
C LEU A 3 -10.95 11.27 0.94
N ALA A 4 -11.70 11.37 2.03
CA ALA A 4 -11.25 12.01 3.25
C ALA A 4 -10.29 11.12 4.06
N LYS A 5 -9.14 11.67 4.45
CA LYS A 5 -8.07 10.94 5.15
C LYS A 5 -7.44 11.81 6.22
N THR A 6 -7.35 11.27 7.42
CA THR A 6 -6.66 11.92 8.54
C THR A 6 -5.16 11.68 8.44
N ILE A 7 -4.37 12.76 8.50
CA ILE A 7 -2.91 12.72 8.52
C ILE A 7 -2.44 13.24 9.88
N GLN A 8 -1.88 12.35 10.69
CA GLN A 8 -1.34 12.69 12.01
C GLN A 8 0.17 12.86 11.95
N PHE A 9 0.65 14.01 12.44
CA PHE A 9 2.05 14.30 12.67
C PHE A 9 2.38 14.30 14.16
N ASP A 10 3.59 13.89 14.51
CA ASP A 10 4.15 14.14 15.83
C ASP A 10 4.65 15.59 15.97
N LYS A 11 5.11 15.94 17.16
CA LYS A 11 5.67 17.28 17.47
C LYS A 11 6.90 17.70 16.66
N ARG A 12 7.50 16.78 15.89
CA ARG A 12 8.63 17.05 15.00
C ARG A 12 8.18 17.09 13.53
N GLY A 13 6.87 17.12 13.28
CA GLY A 13 6.33 17.10 11.92
C GLY A 13 6.56 15.76 11.22
N TYR A 14 6.71 14.65 11.95
CA TYR A 14 6.86 13.32 11.36
C TYR A 14 5.55 12.53 11.41
N ASN A 15 5.08 12.09 10.24
CA ASN A 15 3.94 11.18 10.11
C ASN A 15 4.44 9.74 9.92
N ARG A 16 4.18 8.86 10.88
CA ARG A 16 4.60 7.44 10.79
C ARG A 16 3.74 6.61 9.86
N GLN A 17 2.48 7.00 9.69
CA GLN A 17 1.47 6.19 9.03
C GLN A 17 1.35 6.56 7.56
N SER A 18 1.69 5.61 6.68
CA SER A 18 1.29 5.63 5.28
C SER A 18 -0.20 5.34 5.15
N MET A 19 -0.82 5.87 4.11
CA MET A 19 -2.27 5.80 3.89
C MET A 19 -2.63 4.58 3.04
N SER A 20 -3.48 3.68 3.55
CA SER A 20 -3.98 2.53 2.77
C SER A 20 -5.11 2.89 1.82
N PHE A 21 -5.12 2.18 0.70
CA PHE A 21 -6.27 1.92 -0.15
C PHE A 21 -6.94 0.58 0.25
N PRO A 22 -8.14 0.26 -0.29
CA PRO A 22 -8.77 -1.05 -0.08
C PRO A 22 -7.86 -2.22 -0.49
N TYR A 23 -8.14 -3.40 0.08
CA TYR A 23 -7.48 -4.64 -0.36
C TYR A 23 -7.81 -4.91 -1.81
N PHE A 24 -6.80 -5.29 -2.59
CA PHE A 24 -7.01 -5.84 -3.93
C PHE A 24 -7.07 -7.37 -3.87
N ASP A 25 -7.79 -7.96 -4.81
CA ASP A 25 -7.77 -9.39 -5.00
C ASP A 25 -6.56 -9.83 -5.85
N PHE A 26 -5.81 -10.85 -5.42
CA PHE A 26 -4.58 -11.24 -6.12
C PHE A 26 -4.84 -11.84 -7.51
N LYS A 27 -5.97 -12.54 -7.70
CA LYS A 27 -6.32 -13.09 -9.00
C LYS A 27 -6.91 -11.98 -9.87
N ASN A 28 -7.81 -11.16 -9.32
CA ASN A 28 -8.43 -10.07 -10.10
C ASN A 28 -7.40 -9.05 -10.59
N ILE A 29 -6.46 -8.60 -9.74
CA ILE A 29 -5.43 -7.62 -10.16
C ILE A 29 -4.53 -8.17 -11.28
N CYS A 30 -4.41 -9.49 -11.43
CA CYS A 30 -3.66 -10.09 -12.53
C CYS A 30 -4.43 -10.08 -13.85
N GLU A 31 -5.74 -9.93 -13.80
CA GLU A 31 -6.63 -9.84 -14.97
C GLU A 31 -6.87 -8.38 -15.38
N GLU A 32 -6.55 -7.42 -14.51
CA GLU A 32 -6.65 -5.99 -14.79
C GLU A 32 -5.66 -5.53 -15.88
N GLU A 33 -6.14 -4.64 -16.74
CA GLU A 33 -5.32 -3.78 -17.60
C GLU A 33 -5.19 -2.41 -16.93
N TRP A 34 -4.08 -1.69 -17.13
CA TRP A 34 -3.90 -0.37 -16.51
C TRP A 34 -4.87 0.67 -17.08
N GLU A 35 -5.01 0.64 -18.40
CA GLU A 35 -5.91 1.43 -19.23
C GLU A 35 -6.59 0.48 -20.22
N ASP A 36 -7.79 0.85 -20.67
CA ASP A 36 -8.46 0.16 -21.76
C ASP A 36 -7.89 0.53 -23.13
N GLN A 37 -8.44 -0.05 -24.20
CA GLN A 37 -8.00 0.18 -25.58
C GLN A 37 -8.10 1.65 -26.04
N SER A 38 -8.88 2.48 -25.35
CA SER A 38 -9.04 3.90 -25.63
C SER A 38 -8.09 4.80 -24.83
N GLY A 39 -7.28 4.23 -23.95
CA GLY A 39 -6.42 4.97 -23.01
C GLY A 39 -7.19 5.50 -21.79
N THR A 40 -8.37 4.94 -21.50
CA THR A 40 -9.14 5.32 -20.31
C THR A 40 -8.70 4.44 -19.13
N PRO A 41 -8.50 5.00 -17.91
CA PRO A 41 -8.20 4.22 -16.71
C PRO A 41 -9.16 3.03 -16.52
N SER A 42 -8.62 1.82 -16.31
CA SER A 42 -9.43 0.60 -16.16
C SER A 42 -9.05 -0.24 -14.93
N ALA A 43 -7.76 -0.27 -14.54
CA ALA A 43 -7.34 -0.88 -13.27
C ALA A 43 -7.99 -0.17 -12.07
N GLU A 44 -8.37 -0.92 -11.04
CA GLU A 44 -9.07 -0.36 -9.86
C GLU A 44 -8.27 0.76 -9.19
N LEU A 45 -6.96 0.58 -9.10
CA LEU A 45 -6.06 1.61 -8.56
C LEU A 45 -6.00 2.85 -9.46
N ASN A 46 -5.90 2.66 -10.79
CA ASN A 46 -5.84 3.78 -11.73
C ASN A 46 -7.14 4.60 -11.66
N MET A 47 -8.29 3.97 -11.84
CA MET A 47 -9.60 4.63 -11.73
C MET A 47 -9.75 5.36 -10.41
N MET A 48 -9.43 4.70 -9.28
CA MET A 48 -9.54 5.32 -7.96
C MET A 48 -8.72 6.61 -7.85
N LEU A 49 -7.49 6.63 -8.35
CA LEU A 49 -6.60 7.77 -8.22
C LEU A 49 -6.89 8.87 -9.25
N SER A 50 -7.29 8.49 -10.46
CA SER A 50 -7.64 9.40 -11.55
C SER A 50 -8.98 10.11 -11.34
N GLU A 51 -9.95 9.46 -10.69
CA GLU A 51 -11.31 9.98 -10.49
C GLU A 51 -11.58 10.53 -9.09
N SER A 52 -10.60 10.45 -8.18
CA SER A 52 -10.77 10.94 -6.81
C SER A 52 -9.98 12.21 -6.50
N THR A 53 -10.63 13.07 -5.72
CA THR A 53 -9.97 14.16 -5.00
C THR A 53 -9.81 13.73 -3.55
N MET A 54 -8.58 13.64 -3.08
CA MET A 54 -8.29 13.38 -1.67
C MET A 54 -8.51 14.63 -0.84
N ILE A 55 -8.99 14.45 0.39
CA ILE A 55 -9.07 15.51 1.39
C ILE A 55 -8.17 15.11 2.56
N PHE A 56 -6.99 15.72 2.64
CA PHE A 56 -6.06 15.49 3.73
C PHE A 56 -6.44 16.38 4.92
N CYS A 57 -7.00 15.81 5.98
CA CYS A 57 -7.28 16.50 7.23
C CYS A 57 -6.05 16.34 8.15
N VAL A 58 -5.34 17.44 8.40
CA VAL A 58 -4.03 17.42 9.05
C VAL A 58 -4.14 17.72 10.54
N PHE A 59 -3.50 16.88 11.34
CA PHE A 59 -3.38 17.03 12.79
C PHE A 59 -1.91 16.95 13.21
N GLN A 60 -1.53 17.72 14.23
CA GLN A 60 -0.16 17.73 14.76
C GLN A 60 -0.17 17.87 16.27
N TYR A 61 0.65 17.06 16.94
CA TYR A 61 0.92 17.22 18.36
C TYR A 61 1.85 18.41 18.63
N ASP A 62 1.60 19.19 19.68
CA ASP A 62 2.57 20.15 20.20
C ASP A 62 3.61 19.47 21.13
N SER A 63 4.51 20.27 21.71
CA SER A 63 5.51 19.81 22.68
C SER A 63 4.90 19.32 23.99
N ASN A 64 3.68 19.76 24.34
CA ASN A 64 2.95 19.43 25.55
C ASN A 64 2.05 18.19 25.39
N GLY A 65 1.92 17.65 24.18
CA GLY A 65 1.09 16.48 23.88
C GLY A 65 -0.36 16.83 23.48
N ASN A 66 -0.69 18.10 23.28
CA ASN A 66 -1.99 18.52 22.76
C ASN A 66 -2.04 18.27 21.24
N ASN A 67 -3.15 17.74 20.72
CA ASN A 67 -3.34 17.49 19.29
C ASN A 67 -4.17 18.59 18.65
N PHE A 68 -3.62 19.29 17.67
CA PHE A 68 -4.29 20.40 16.99
C PHE A 68 -4.69 20.03 15.57
N PHE A 69 -5.89 20.44 15.18
CA PHE A 69 -6.27 20.46 13.77
C PHE A 69 -5.55 21.61 13.07
N LYS A 70 -4.71 21.28 12.10
CA LYS A 70 -3.87 22.23 11.36
C LYS A 70 -4.55 22.78 10.11
N GLY A 71 -5.58 22.09 9.63
CA GLY A 71 -6.30 22.46 8.40
C GLY A 71 -6.54 21.25 7.52
N PHE A 72 -7.05 21.50 6.32
CA PHE A 72 -7.28 20.46 5.32
C PHE A 72 -6.76 20.90 3.94
N LYS A 73 -6.47 19.91 3.09
CA LYS A 73 -6.03 20.13 1.71
C LYS A 73 -6.75 19.21 0.75
N PHE A 74 -7.33 19.78 -0.29
CA PHE A 74 -7.77 19.03 -1.46
C PHE A 74 -6.56 18.67 -2.30
N TYR A 75 -6.45 17.41 -2.70
CA TYR A 75 -5.31 16.92 -3.45
C TYR A 75 -5.73 15.90 -4.50
N ASN A 76 -5.46 16.22 -5.76
CA ASN A 76 -5.51 15.26 -6.85
C ASN A 76 -4.08 14.75 -7.07
N ILE A 77 -3.92 13.44 -7.23
CA ILE A 77 -2.60 12.90 -7.58
C ILE A 77 -2.28 13.34 -9.02
N PRO A 78 -1.10 13.96 -9.27
CA PRO A 78 -0.70 14.35 -10.61
C PRO A 78 -0.65 13.16 -11.56
N GLN A 79 -1.10 13.35 -12.79
CA GLN A 79 -1.06 12.30 -13.81
C GLN A 79 0.35 11.71 -14.00
N THR A 80 1.38 12.56 -13.90
CA THR A 80 2.80 12.13 -13.95
C THR A 80 3.19 11.16 -12.82
N ASP A 81 2.56 11.26 -11.65
CA ASP A 81 2.78 10.31 -10.56
C ASP A 81 1.99 9.01 -10.79
N ILE A 82 0.78 9.12 -11.38
CA ILE A 82 -0.09 7.99 -11.74
C ILE A 82 0.58 7.11 -12.81
N ASP A 83 0.95 7.69 -13.95
CA ASP A 83 1.52 6.97 -15.09
C ASP A 83 2.99 6.61 -14.93
N GLY A 84 3.66 7.19 -13.92
CA GLY A 84 5.05 6.90 -13.58
C GLY A 84 5.16 5.96 -12.38
N PRO A 85 5.55 6.46 -11.20
CA PRO A 85 5.89 5.63 -10.05
C PRO A 85 4.74 4.76 -9.51
N ILE A 86 3.49 5.17 -9.71
CA ILE A 86 2.33 4.36 -9.29
C ILE A 86 2.11 3.21 -10.27
N PHE A 87 2.07 3.49 -11.57
CA PHE A 87 1.99 2.46 -12.61
C PHE A 87 3.14 1.46 -12.50
N ASP A 88 4.37 1.91 -12.28
CA ASP A 88 5.52 1.03 -12.08
C ASP A 88 5.33 0.08 -10.87
N CYS A 89 4.83 0.61 -9.75
CA CYS A 89 4.54 -0.20 -8.57
C CYS A 89 3.42 -1.22 -8.83
N TRP A 90 2.34 -0.80 -9.49
CA TRP A 90 1.23 -1.68 -9.86
C TRP A 90 1.71 -2.79 -10.81
N ARG A 91 2.41 -2.42 -11.89
CA ARG A 91 2.97 -3.37 -12.87
C ARG A 91 3.91 -4.37 -12.23
N ASN A 92 4.79 -3.92 -11.34
CA ASN A 92 5.69 -4.81 -10.60
C ASN A 92 4.93 -5.74 -9.64
N THR A 93 3.85 -5.27 -9.02
CA THR A 93 2.98 -6.10 -8.18
C THR A 93 2.33 -7.21 -9.01
N VAL A 94 1.74 -6.87 -10.16
CA VAL A 94 1.13 -7.84 -11.10
C VAL A 94 2.18 -8.85 -11.58
N LYS A 95 3.36 -8.37 -11.98
CA LYS A 95 4.47 -9.24 -12.39
C LYS A 95 4.85 -10.25 -11.30
N VAL A 96 5.06 -9.79 -10.07
CA VAL A 96 5.43 -10.66 -8.93
C VAL A 96 4.36 -11.71 -8.65
N LEU A 97 3.08 -11.35 -8.79
CA LEU A 97 1.98 -12.30 -8.61
C LEU A 97 1.94 -13.35 -9.74
N LYS A 98 2.10 -12.93 -11.00
CA LYS A 98 2.10 -13.81 -12.18
C LYS A 98 3.33 -14.72 -12.27
N GLU A 99 4.47 -14.31 -11.72
CA GLU A 99 5.71 -15.11 -11.67
C GLU A 99 5.78 -16.05 -10.45
N GLY A 100 4.88 -15.87 -9.48
CA GLY A 100 4.91 -16.54 -8.19
C GLY A 100 5.69 -15.74 -7.15
N VAL A 101 4.99 -15.36 -6.07
CA VAL A 101 5.55 -14.55 -4.98
C VAL A 101 6.65 -15.33 -4.27
N LYS A 102 7.79 -14.68 -4.00
CA LYS A 102 8.89 -15.27 -3.23
C LYS A 102 8.65 -14.99 -1.75
N LEU A 103 8.44 -16.04 -0.97
CA LEU A 103 8.22 -15.95 0.47
C LEU A 103 9.40 -16.54 1.23
N ARG A 104 9.97 -15.78 2.17
CA ARG A 104 11.09 -16.24 3.00
C ARG A 104 10.70 -16.16 4.47
N TYR A 105 10.60 -17.33 5.10
CA TYR A 105 10.44 -17.41 6.55
C TYR A 105 11.78 -17.18 7.25
N ILE A 106 11.74 -16.35 8.28
CA ILE A 106 12.88 -15.97 9.10
C ILE A 106 12.44 -16.15 10.54
N GLU A 107 13.14 -17.03 11.24
CA GLU A 107 12.95 -17.27 12.66
C GLU A 107 14.17 -16.79 13.43
N THR A 108 13.90 -16.08 14.51
CA THR A 108 14.88 -15.62 15.50
C THR A 108 14.42 -16.12 16.87
N GLN A 109 15.30 -16.07 17.87
CA GLN A 109 14.97 -16.54 19.23
C GLN A 109 13.69 -15.93 19.81
N ASN A 110 13.33 -14.69 19.41
CA ASN A 110 12.22 -13.94 20.00
C ASN A 110 11.09 -13.61 19.01
N SER A 111 11.24 -13.94 17.72
CA SER A 111 10.25 -13.57 16.70
C SER A 111 10.36 -14.39 15.44
N HIS A 112 9.25 -14.51 14.73
CA HIS A 112 9.21 -15.03 13.37
C HIS A 112 8.62 -13.98 12.43
N GLN A 113 9.11 -13.96 11.19
CA GLN A 113 8.60 -13.08 10.14
C GLN A 113 8.67 -13.80 8.80
N VAL A 114 7.68 -13.57 7.93
CA VAL A 114 7.77 -13.92 6.52
C VAL A 114 7.98 -12.66 5.70
N LYS A 115 9.06 -12.61 4.93
CA LYS A 115 9.35 -11.54 3.97
C LYS A 115 8.83 -11.93 2.58
N ASN A 116 8.46 -10.94 1.79
CA ASN A 116 8.09 -11.10 0.38
C ASN A 116 8.87 -10.15 -0.54
N ASN A 117 8.69 -10.33 -1.85
CA ASN A 117 9.26 -9.51 -2.91
C ASN A 117 8.25 -8.57 -3.58
N LEU A 118 7.12 -8.27 -2.92
CA LEU A 118 6.20 -7.22 -3.39
C LEU A 118 6.85 -5.84 -3.17
N PRO A 119 6.49 -4.81 -3.96
CA PRO A 119 7.11 -3.49 -3.89
C PRO A 119 7.06 -2.89 -2.48
N LYS A 120 8.24 -2.53 -1.96
CA LYS A 120 8.39 -1.94 -0.63
C LYS A 120 8.43 -0.44 -0.69
N GLN A 121 8.15 0.19 0.45
CA GLN A 121 8.26 1.65 0.60
C GLN A 121 9.65 2.20 0.24
N SER A 122 10.72 1.43 0.44
CA SER A 122 12.09 1.85 0.08
C SER A 122 12.37 1.79 -1.43
N GLU A 123 11.50 1.16 -2.22
CA GLU A 123 11.70 0.88 -3.65
C GLU A 123 10.86 1.82 -4.54
N SER A 124 9.93 2.58 -3.96
CA SER A 124 9.10 3.55 -4.69
C SER A 124 8.88 4.82 -3.85
N PRO A 125 9.03 6.02 -4.43
CA PRO A 125 8.86 7.27 -3.70
C PRO A 125 7.40 7.58 -3.35
N VAL A 126 6.44 7.05 -4.12
CA VAL A 126 5.01 7.42 -4.02
C VAL A 126 4.17 6.37 -3.31
N ILE A 127 4.25 5.11 -3.72
CA ILE A 127 3.30 4.06 -3.29
C ILE A 127 4.01 2.72 -3.08
N HIS A 128 3.51 1.89 -2.18
CA HIS A 128 4.04 0.53 -1.94
C HIS A 128 2.94 -0.46 -1.62
N VAL A 129 3.29 -1.74 -1.51
CA VAL A 129 2.39 -2.81 -1.12
C VAL A 129 2.74 -3.31 0.28
N ARG A 130 1.74 -3.41 1.16
CA ARG A 130 1.90 -4.07 2.47
C ARG A 130 0.56 -4.63 2.95
N PRO A 131 0.56 -5.55 3.93
CA PRO A 131 -0.68 -5.97 4.57
C PRO A 131 -1.23 -4.83 5.44
N HIS A 132 -2.55 -4.63 5.39
CA HIS A 132 -3.24 -3.76 6.35
C HIS A 132 -3.65 -4.52 7.63
N ALA A 133 -3.80 -5.84 7.56
CA ALA A 133 -4.13 -6.66 8.71
C ALA A 133 -2.96 -6.76 9.70
N GLY A 134 -3.25 -6.62 11.00
CA GLY A 134 -2.26 -6.78 12.07
C GLY A 134 -1.80 -8.22 12.32
N LYS A 135 -2.46 -9.22 11.71
CA LYS A 135 -2.10 -10.65 11.82
C LYS A 135 -1.81 -11.21 10.45
N ALA A 136 -0.62 -11.78 10.28
CA ALA A 136 -0.25 -12.49 9.06
C ALA A 136 -1.04 -13.81 8.92
N ALA A 137 -1.29 -14.23 7.68
CA ALA A 137 -1.96 -15.48 7.35
C ALA A 137 -1.33 -16.11 6.09
N TYR A 138 -0.83 -17.34 6.22
CA TYR A 138 -0.22 -18.12 5.12
C TYR A 138 -0.97 -19.43 4.88
N LYS A 139 -2.27 -19.43 5.20
CA LYS A 139 -3.24 -20.51 4.97
C LYS A 139 -4.60 -19.86 4.73
N TYR A 140 -5.54 -20.64 4.18
CA TYR A 140 -6.90 -20.17 3.99
C TYR A 140 -7.50 -19.64 5.30
N SER A 141 -7.91 -18.37 5.27
CA SER A 141 -8.52 -17.65 6.37
C SER A 141 -9.15 -16.35 5.87
N LYS A 142 -9.93 -15.67 6.73
CA LYS A 142 -10.51 -14.34 6.42
C LYS A 142 -9.47 -13.24 6.10
N ASN A 143 -8.24 -13.41 6.57
CA ASN A 143 -7.14 -12.44 6.42
C ASN A 143 -6.18 -12.81 5.28
N SER A 144 -6.36 -13.96 4.63
CA SER A 144 -5.56 -14.36 3.48
C SER A 144 -6.29 -14.11 2.18
N ASN A 145 -5.52 -14.05 1.10
CA ASN A 145 -6.02 -14.16 -0.25
C ASN A 145 -5.24 -15.25 -1.00
N GLU A 146 -5.92 -15.90 -1.95
CA GLU A 146 -5.37 -16.95 -2.79
C GLU A 146 -4.50 -16.35 -3.89
N LEU A 147 -3.27 -16.86 -4.04
CA LEU A 147 -2.35 -16.44 -5.08
C LEU A 147 -2.77 -17.04 -6.44
N PRO A 148 -2.57 -16.33 -7.56
CA PRO A 148 -2.82 -16.87 -8.89
C PRO A 148 -1.82 -17.98 -9.25
N ILE A 149 -0.58 -17.87 -8.74
CA ILE A 149 0.49 -18.86 -8.87
C ILE A 149 1.03 -19.20 -7.49
N SER A 150 1.33 -20.47 -7.26
CA SER A 150 1.91 -20.93 -5.98
C SER A 150 3.19 -20.16 -5.63
N ALA A 151 3.29 -19.72 -4.37
CA ALA A 151 4.43 -19.03 -3.83
C ALA A 151 5.69 -19.91 -3.84
N GLN A 152 6.82 -19.28 -4.12
CA GLN A 152 8.15 -19.86 -4.06
C GLN A 152 8.73 -19.63 -2.66
N TRP A 153 8.77 -20.68 -1.84
CA TRP A 153 9.21 -20.55 -0.46
C TRP A 153 10.71 -20.79 -0.25
N THR A 154 11.29 -20.01 0.66
CA THR A 154 12.55 -20.30 1.34
C THR A 154 12.25 -20.56 2.82
N ASN A 155 12.69 -21.72 3.32
CA ASN A 155 12.50 -22.18 4.71
C ASN A 155 11.03 -22.28 5.16
N LYS A 156 10.14 -22.80 4.30
CA LYS A 156 8.69 -22.89 4.59
C LYS A 156 8.41 -23.65 5.89
N PRO A 157 7.68 -23.08 6.85
CA PRO A 157 7.20 -23.82 8.02
C PRO A 157 6.22 -24.93 7.64
N GLU A 158 6.11 -25.93 8.51
CA GLU A 158 5.03 -26.91 8.44
C GLU A 158 3.67 -26.23 8.64
N GLY A 159 2.64 -26.70 7.92
CA GLY A 159 1.29 -26.14 7.98
C GLY A 159 1.06 -24.83 7.19
N TYR A 160 2.10 -24.24 6.59
CA TYR A 160 1.95 -23.09 5.69
C TYR A 160 1.66 -23.55 4.26
N SER A 161 0.72 -22.86 3.61
CA SER A 161 0.31 -23.09 2.23
C SER A 161 1.24 -22.42 1.23
N ASN A 162 1.32 -22.97 0.02
CA ASN A 162 1.92 -22.30 -1.13
C ASN A 162 0.93 -21.35 -1.82
N ASN A 163 -0.37 -21.51 -1.59
CA ASN A 163 -1.40 -20.84 -2.41
C ASN A 163 -2.04 -19.65 -1.70
N TYR A 164 -1.70 -19.37 -0.44
CA TYR A 164 -2.31 -18.30 0.33
C TYR A 164 -1.26 -17.43 1.00
N MET A 165 -1.46 -16.12 0.94
CA MET A 165 -0.74 -15.16 1.77
C MET A 165 -1.67 -14.06 2.29
N THR A 166 -1.21 -13.29 3.28
CA THR A 166 -1.98 -12.22 3.90
C THR A 166 -2.49 -11.25 2.84
N LYS A 167 -3.74 -10.81 2.94
CA LYS A 167 -4.31 -9.76 2.10
C LYS A 167 -3.39 -8.53 2.06
N GLN A 168 -3.18 -7.99 0.88
CA GLN A 168 -2.33 -6.82 0.65
C GLN A 168 -3.19 -5.67 0.14
N CYS A 169 -2.75 -4.45 0.40
CA CYS A 169 -3.26 -3.28 -0.31
C CYS A 169 -2.12 -2.35 -0.68
N PHE A 170 -2.43 -1.41 -1.56
CA PHE A 170 -1.54 -0.31 -1.88
C PHE A 170 -1.58 0.73 -0.74
N PHE A 171 -0.43 1.35 -0.50
CA PHE A 171 -0.26 2.41 0.48
C PHE A 171 0.44 3.59 -0.14
N LEU A 172 -0.20 4.76 -0.10
CA LEU A 172 0.44 6.02 -0.41
C LEU A 172 1.44 6.35 0.70
N ASN A 173 2.69 6.57 0.32
CA ASN A 173 3.81 6.74 1.24
C ASN A 173 3.59 7.96 2.14
N ASN A 174 3.85 7.80 3.43
CA ASN A 174 3.82 8.88 4.40
C ASN A 174 4.71 10.07 3.99
N THR A 175 5.91 9.81 3.46
CA THR A 175 6.84 10.83 2.97
C THR A 175 6.28 11.60 1.78
N TYR A 176 5.61 10.92 0.85
CA TYR A 176 4.93 11.55 -0.26
C TYR A 176 3.81 12.46 0.24
N VAL A 177 2.91 11.95 1.10
CA VAL A 177 1.83 12.75 1.70
C VAL A 177 2.38 13.96 2.44
N LYS A 178 3.43 13.79 3.26
CA LYS A 178 4.08 14.89 3.99
C LYS A 178 4.52 16.00 3.05
N SER A 179 5.14 15.67 1.91
CA SER A 179 5.58 16.69 0.95
C SER A 179 4.43 17.52 0.38
N LYS A 180 3.19 17.00 0.40
CA LYS A 180 2.01 17.71 -0.10
C LYS A 180 1.31 18.57 0.95
N VAL A 181 1.58 18.36 2.24
CA VAL A 181 0.89 19.07 3.33
C VAL A 181 1.86 19.83 4.26
N THR A 182 3.14 19.92 3.89
CA THR A 182 4.15 20.55 4.76
C THR A 182 3.88 22.04 5.01
N ASP A 183 3.13 22.68 4.12
CA ASP A 183 2.64 24.06 4.22
C ASP A 183 1.62 24.26 5.36
N LEU A 184 1.05 23.19 5.90
CA LEU A 184 0.11 23.22 7.03
C LEU A 184 0.78 22.92 8.38
N LEU A 185 2.06 22.55 8.39
CA LEU A 185 2.76 22.16 9.61
C LEU A 185 3.41 23.38 10.29
N ASP A 186 3.55 23.28 11.61
CA ASP A 186 4.38 24.19 12.42
C ASP A 186 5.88 23.84 12.32
#